data_AF-A0A848XS05-F1
#
_entry.id   AF-A0A848XS05-F1
#
_cell.length_a   1.000
_cell.length_b   1.000
_cell.length_c   1.000
_cell.angle_alpha   90.00
_cell.angle_beta   90.00
_cell.angle_gamma   90.00
#
_symmetry.space_group_name_H-M   'P 1'
#
loop_
_entity.id
_entity.type
_entity.pdbx_description
1 polymer ?
#
loop_
_entity_poly.entity_id
_entity_poly.type
_entity_poly.pdbx_seq_one_letter_code
_entity_poly.pdbx_strand_id
1 'polypeptide(L)'
;QEERERFATGIDSRYRRVYDNLIKGGRRVAVAPMTEDGACGACFSVIPLQVQHEIRAVARLVLCESCGVIVTAPVPEEELPQAPEEASEDESEGDTAEASETPEGELAGADEEE
;
A
#
# COMPACT_ATOMS: atom_id res chain seq x y z
N GLN A 1 -7.46 4.41 8.13
CA GLN A 1 -7.13 5.53 7.23
C GLN A 1 -5.62 5.72 7.11
N GLU A 2 -4.87 5.64 8.23
CA GLU A 2 -3.41 5.77 8.26
C GLU A 2 -2.67 4.85 7.27
N GLU A 3 -3.08 3.58 7.18
CA GLU A 3 -2.48 2.64 6.22
C GLU A 3 -2.61 3.07 4.76
N ARG A 4 -3.79 3.58 4.37
CA ARG A 4 -4.04 4.13 3.04
C ARG A 4 -3.12 5.32 2.74
N GLU A 5 -2.88 6.16 3.74
CA GLU A 5 -2.02 7.33 3.61
C GLU A 5 -0.54 6.95 3.48
N ARG A 6 -0.09 5.92 4.21
CA ARG A 6 1.27 5.35 4.05
C ARG A 6 1.52 4.94 2.60
N PHE A 7 0.64 4.14 2.01
CA PHE A 7 0.76 3.71 0.62
C PHE A 7 0.66 4.88 -0.38
N ALA A 8 -0.18 5.87 -0.08
CA ALA A 8 -0.38 7.01 -0.96
C ALA A 8 0.80 7.98 -1.02
N THR A 9 1.82 7.81 -0.17
CA THR A 9 3.03 8.67 -0.16
C THR A 9 3.94 8.40 -1.36
N GLY A 10 3.96 7.17 -1.88
CA GLY A 10 4.75 6.78 -3.05
C GLY A 10 4.06 6.98 -4.39
N ILE A 11 2.79 7.39 -4.40
CA ILE A 11 1.98 7.53 -5.62
C ILE A 11 2.12 8.95 -6.16
N ASP A 12 2.34 9.08 -7.48
CA ASP A 12 2.35 10.38 -8.14
C ASP A 12 1.03 11.14 -7.88
N SER A 13 1.19 12.40 -7.46
CA SER A 13 0.08 13.27 -7.03
C SER A 13 -1.04 13.43 -8.07
N ARG A 14 -0.73 13.32 -9.37
CA ARG A 14 -1.72 13.37 -10.46
C ARG A 14 -2.70 12.21 -10.35
N TYR A 15 -2.19 10.98 -10.24
CA TYR A 15 -3.03 9.78 -10.16
C TYR A 15 -3.74 9.68 -8.82
N ARG A 16 -3.08 10.10 -7.72
CA ARG A 16 -3.72 10.17 -6.40
C ARG A 16 -4.97 11.06 -6.42
N ARG A 17 -4.87 12.26 -7.01
CA ARG A 17 -6.02 13.17 -7.14
C ARG A 17 -7.14 12.56 -7.98
N VAL A 18 -6.83 11.90 -9.09
CA VAL A 18 -7.83 11.23 -9.93
C VAL A 18 -8.52 10.11 -9.17
N TYR A 19 -7.76 9.25 -8.50
CA TYR A 19 -8.30 8.20 -7.64
C TYR A 19 -9.26 8.77 -6.61
N ASP A 20 -8.82 9.78 -5.85
CA ASP A 20 -9.64 10.41 -4.80
C ASP A 20 -10.93 10.99 -5.37
N ASN A 21 -10.86 11.65 -6.53
CA ASN A 21 -12.04 12.23 -7.19
C ASN A 21 -13.04 11.16 -7.65
N LEU A 22 -12.57 10.04 -8.19
CA LEU A 22 -13.44 8.94 -8.63
C LEU A 22 -14.17 8.31 -7.44
N ILE A 23 -13.45 8.03 -6.34
CA ILE A 23 -14.03 7.42 -5.14
C ILE A 23 -14.99 8.38 -4.44
N LYS A 24 -14.60 9.66 -4.27
CA LYS A 24 -15.49 10.71 -3.73
C LYS A 24 -16.74 10.91 -4.59
N GLY A 25 -16.61 10.73 -5.91
CA GLY A 25 -17.72 10.75 -6.86
C GLY A 25 -18.63 9.51 -6.82
N GLY A 26 -18.39 8.57 -5.90
CA GLY A 26 -19.24 7.38 -5.69
C GLY A 26 -18.92 6.21 -6.61
N ARG A 27 -17.84 6.26 -7.40
CA ARG A 27 -17.41 5.11 -8.19
C ARG A 27 -16.75 4.07 -7.27
N ARG A 28 -17.09 2.80 -7.49
CA ARG A 28 -16.46 1.67 -6.79
C ARG A 28 -15.10 1.28 -7.39
N VAL A 29 -14.89 1.59 -8.67
CA VAL A 29 -13.68 1.25 -9.43
C VAL A 29 -13.00 2.54 -9.87
N ALA A 30 -11.75 2.73 -9.41
CA ALA A 30 -10.91 3.87 -9.77
C ALA A 30 -9.69 3.46 -10.62
N VAL A 31 -9.33 2.18 -10.60
CA VAL A 31 -8.23 1.59 -11.37
C VAL A 31 -8.74 0.29 -12.00
N ALA A 32 -8.44 0.06 -13.28
CA ALA A 32 -8.77 -1.19 -13.97
C ALA A 32 -7.72 -1.50 -15.06
N PRO A 33 -7.42 -2.78 -15.34
CA PRO A 33 -6.54 -3.12 -16.44
C PRO A 33 -7.20 -2.86 -17.81
N MET A 34 -6.38 -2.66 -18.83
CA MET A 34 -6.84 -2.75 -20.21
C MET A 34 -7.14 -4.22 -20.57
N THR A 35 -8.24 -4.47 -21.27
CA THR A 35 -8.56 -5.81 -21.77
C THR A 35 -7.63 -6.21 -22.92
N GLU A 36 -7.56 -7.51 -23.25
CA GLU A 36 -6.78 -8.01 -24.39
C GLU A 36 -7.18 -7.33 -25.71
N ASP A 37 -8.49 -7.11 -25.89
CA ASP A 37 -9.09 -6.40 -27.04
C ASP A 37 -8.80 -4.89 -27.08
N GLY A 38 -8.09 -4.34 -26.08
CA GLY A 38 -7.74 -2.93 -26.02
C GLY A 38 -8.86 -2.02 -25.51
N ALA A 39 -9.81 -2.56 -24.73
CA ALA A 39 -10.86 -1.79 -24.10
C ALA A 39 -10.52 -1.44 -22.64
N CYS A 40 -11.15 -0.39 -22.12
CA CYS A 40 -11.06 -0.04 -20.71
C CYS A 40 -11.77 -1.10 -19.84
N GLY A 41 -11.09 -1.68 -18.86
CA GLY A 41 -11.68 -2.68 -17.95
C GLY A 41 -12.80 -2.18 -17.02
N ALA A 42 -13.10 -0.87 -17.02
CA ALA A 42 -14.16 -0.30 -16.18
C ALA A 42 -15.44 0.08 -16.96
N CYS A 43 -15.31 0.67 -18.15
CA CYS A 43 -16.47 1.10 -18.95
C CYS A 43 -16.55 0.43 -20.33
N PHE A 44 -15.62 -0.45 -20.65
CA PHE A 44 -15.57 -1.24 -21.89
C PHE A 44 -15.56 -0.42 -23.19
N SER A 45 -15.20 0.87 -23.12
CA SER A 45 -14.93 1.65 -24.33
C SER A 45 -13.56 1.27 -24.90
N VAL A 46 -13.46 1.24 -26.23
CA VAL A 46 -12.21 0.95 -26.94
C VAL A 46 -11.27 2.12 -26.75
N ILE A 47 -10.06 1.84 -26.25
CA ILE A 47 -9.00 2.84 -26.07
C ILE A 47 -8.33 3.09 -27.44
N PRO A 48 -7.96 4.33 -27.80
CA PRO A 48 -7.26 4.59 -29.06
C PRO A 48 -5.98 3.76 -29.20
N LEU A 49 -5.69 3.25 -30.41
CA LEU A 49 -4.58 2.32 -30.66
C LEU A 49 -3.22 2.86 -30.22
N GLN A 50 -2.99 4.16 -30.39
CA GLN A 50 -1.78 4.83 -29.94
C GLN A 50 -1.62 4.71 -28.42
N VAL A 51 -2.69 4.97 -27.67
CA VAL A 51 -2.71 4.86 -26.21
C VAL A 51 -2.57 3.39 -25.80
N GLN A 52 -3.19 2.45 -26.51
CA GLN A 52 -2.98 1.02 -26.26
C GLN A 52 -1.50 0.63 -26.40
N HIS A 53 -0.82 1.13 -27.43
CA HIS A 53 0.61 0.89 -27.63
C HIS A 53 1.44 1.51 -26.50
N GLU A 54 1.12 2.74 -26.07
CA GLU A 54 1.78 3.38 -24.92
C GLU A 54 1.61 2.61 -23.62
N ILE A 55 0.39 2.10 -23.36
CA ILE A 55 0.07 1.26 -22.20
C ILE A 55 0.95 0.00 -22.20
N ARG A 56 1.03 -0.70 -23.33
CA ARG A 56 1.77 -1.97 -23.44
C ARG A 56 3.29 -1.77 -23.45
N ALA A 57 3.80 -0.73 -24.11
CA ALA A 57 5.24 -0.56 -24.33
C ALA A 57 5.98 0.08 -23.15
N VAL A 58 5.33 0.97 -22.39
CA VAL A 58 6.00 1.79 -21.35
C VAL A 58 5.50 1.49 -19.95
N ALA A 59 4.57 0.53 -19.80
CA ALA A 59 3.90 0.20 -18.53
C ALA A 59 3.40 1.46 -17.78
N ARG A 60 2.97 2.49 -18.53
CA ARG A 60 2.52 3.76 -17.96
C ARG A 60 1.05 3.69 -17.56
N LEU A 61 0.74 4.28 -16.41
CA LEU A 61 -0.64 4.55 -16.01
C LEU A 61 -1.22 5.63 -16.94
N VAL A 62 -2.38 5.39 -17.52
CA VAL A 62 -3.10 6.39 -18.35
C VAL A 62 -4.53 6.52 -17.89
N LEU A 63 -5.18 7.62 -18.24
CA LEU A 63 -6.59 7.83 -17.91
C LEU A 63 -7.45 7.43 -19.09
N CYS A 64 -8.53 6.68 -18.86
CA CYS A 64 -9.51 6.42 -19.90
C CYS A 64 -10.18 7.73 -20.33
N GLU A 65 -10.13 8.07 -21.62
CA GLU A 65 -10.76 9.28 -22.16
C GLU A 65 -12.28 9.26 -22.00
N SER A 66 -12.90 8.08 -21.98
CA SER A 66 -14.36 7.94 -21.90
C SER A 66 -14.89 8.03 -20.47
N CYS A 67 -14.18 7.51 -19.47
CA CYS A 67 -14.71 7.41 -18.10
C CYS A 67 -13.78 7.93 -17.00
N GLY A 68 -12.55 8.35 -17.34
CA GLY A 68 -11.58 8.92 -16.42
C GLY A 68 -10.89 7.95 -15.46
N VAL A 69 -11.26 6.66 -15.49
CA VAL A 69 -10.62 5.62 -14.67
C VAL A 69 -9.16 5.45 -15.07
N ILE A 70 -8.31 5.17 -14.08
CA ILE A 70 -6.89 4.90 -14.31
C ILE A 70 -6.77 3.50 -14.93
N VAL A 71 -6.21 3.44 -16.13
CA VAL A 71 -5.98 2.21 -16.88
C VAL A 71 -4.54 1.77 -16.72
N THR A 72 -4.35 0.50 -16.39
CA THR A 72 -3.03 -0.15 -16.29
C THR A 72 -2.79 -1.05 -17.49
N ALA A 73 -1.53 -1.41 -17.71
CA ALA A 73 -1.19 -2.51 -18.60
C ALA A 73 -1.89 -3.81 -18.15
N PRO A 74 -2.23 -4.71 -19.10
CA PRO A 74 -2.65 -6.06 -18.73
C PRO A 74 -1.49 -6.73 -17.99
N VAL A 75 -1.78 -7.28 -16.82
CA VAL A 75 -0.81 -8.04 -16.04
C VAL A 75 -0.81 -9.46 -16.61
N PRO A 76 0.31 -9.97 -17.14
CA PRO A 76 0.39 -11.37 -17.53
C PRO A 76 0.19 -12.25 -16.28
N GLU A 77 -0.53 -13.36 -16.43
CA GLU A 77 -0.91 -14.24 -15.30
C GLU A 77 0.28 -14.77 -14.49
N GLU A 78 1.47 -14.82 -15.09
CA GLU A 78 2.70 -15.31 -14.47
C GLU A 78 3.34 -14.35 -13.45
N GLU A 79 2.92 -13.07 -13.42
CA GLU A 79 3.52 -12.03 -12.55
C GLU A 79 2.69 -11.73 -11.28
N LEU A 80 1.60 -12.45 -11.02
CA LEU A 80 0.84 -12.27 -9.79
C LEU A 80 1.69 -12.72 -8.59
N PRO A 81 2.01 -11.82 -7.64
CA PRO A 81 2.76 -12.21 -6.46
C PRO A 81 1.94 -13.25 -5.70
N GLN A 82 2.49 -14.45 -5.59
CA GLN A 82 2.04 -15.44 -4.62
C GLN A 82 2.09 -14.74 -3.25
N ALA A 83 0.94 -14.68 -2.58
CA ALA A 83 0.80 -13.94 -1.33
C ALA A 83 1.95 -14.30 -0.37
N PRO A 84 2.52 -13.32 0.37
CA PRO A 84 3.49 -13.65 1.40
C PRO A 84 2.78 -14.51 2.45
N GLU A 85 3.04 -15.81 2.42
CA GLU A 85 2.84 -16.68 3.57
C GLU A 85 3.77 -16.18 4.67
N GLU A 86 3.30 -16.23 5.93
CA GLU A 86 4.07 -15.95 7.14
C GLU A 86 4.39 -14.47 7.46
N ALA A 87 3.36 -13.70 7.83
CA ALA A 87 3.51 -12.80 8.96
C ALA A 87 3.12 -13.59 10.23
N SER A 88 4.02 -14.46 10.68
CA SER A 88 3.90 -15.16 11.96
C SER A 88 3.94 -14.14 13.09
N GLU A 89 2.77 -13.92 13.65
CA GLU A 89 2.47 -13.76 15.08
C GLU A 89 3.69 -14.02 15.98
N ASP A 90 4.27 -12.97 16.56
CA ASP A 90 5.08 -13.11 17.78
C ASP A 90 4.12 -12.93 18.96
N GLU A 91 3.72 -14.08 19.48
CA GLU A 91 2.80 -14.29 20.58
C GLU A 91 3.28 -13.59 21.86
N SER A 92 2.37 -12.88 22.50
CA SER A 92 2.47 -12.54 23.91
C SER A 92 2.11 -13.76 24.76
N GLU A 93 3.03 -14.28 25.57
CA GLU A 93 2.84 -15.01 26.84
C GLU A 93 4.26 -15.34 27.37
N GLY A 94 4.72 -14.94 28.56
CA GLY A 94 4.08 -15.06 29.86
C GLY A 94 4.60 -16.31 30.57
N ASP A 95 5.83 -16.29 31.10
CA ASP A 95 6.30 -17.26 32.10
C ASP A 95 6.69 -16.53 33.38
N THR A 96 6.10 -16.97 34.48
CA THR A 96 6.21 -16.43 35.83
C THR A 96 7.05 -17.34 36.72
N ALA A 97 7.61 -16.72 37.77
CA ALA A 97 8.34 -17.27 38.92
C ALA A 97 9.86 -17.42 38.68
N GLU A 98 10.77 -17.04 39.58
CA GLU A 98 10.69 -17.17 41.03
C GLU A 98 11.69 -16.24 41.77
N ALA A 99 11.19 -15.70 42.89
CA ALA A 99 11.81 -15.32 44.17
C ALA A 99 13.22 -14.70 44.31
N SER A 100 13.22 -13.70 45.21
CA SER A 100 14.21 -13.40 46.28
C SER A 100 15.47 -12.67 45.81
N GLU A 101 16.04 -11.66 46.48
CA GLU A 101 16.09 -11.32 47.90
C GLU A 101 16.33 -9.79 48.03
N THR A 102 15.61 -9.09 48.91
CA THR A 102 16.10 -7.81 49.46
C THR A 102 17.06 -8.11 50.61
N PRO A 103 18.12 -7.30 50.75
CA PRO A 103 18.38 -6.76 52.07
C PRO A 103 18.54 -5.25 52.07
N GLU A 104 18.12 -4.72 53.21
CA GLU A 104 18.10 -3.34 53.64
C GLU A 104 19.51 -2.84 54.01
N GLY A 105 19.78 -1.56 53.72
CA GLY A 105 20.52 -0.66 54.61
C GLY A 105 22.06 -0.62 54.54
N GLU A 106 22.60 0.55 54.18
CA GLU A 106 23.69 1.23 54.92
C GLU A 106 23.77 2.68 54.40
N LEU A 107 23.22 3.66 55.12
CA LEU A 107 23.90 4.63 56.00
C LEU A 107 24.85 5.62 55.30
N ALA A 108 24.57 6.89 55.58
CA ALA A 108 25.27 8.08 55.18
C ALA A 108 26.75 8.10 55.61
N GLY A 109 27.61 8.63 54.75
CA GLY A 109 28.96 9.08 55.07
C GLY A 109 29.16 10.50 54.54
N ALA A 110 29.43 11.42 55.45
CA ALA A 110 29.97 12.74 55.19
C ALA A 110 31.48 12.66 54.85
N ASP A 111 32.06 13.83 54.54
CA ASP A 111 33.48 14.16 54.42
C ASP A 111 34.13 14.08 53.02
N GLU A 112 34.20 15.24 52.36
CA GLU A 112 35.37 15.66 51.56
C GLU A 112 35.72 17.12 51.94
N GLU A 113 36.81 17.28 52.70
CA GLU A 113 37.62 18.49 52.81
C GLU A 113 38.50 18.61 51.55
N GLU A 114 38.48 19.76 50.85
CA GLU A 114 39.53 20.80 50.81
C GLU A 114 39.08 22.00 49.94
#